data_AF-A0A5C9ELH9-F1
#
_entry.id   AF-A0A5C9ELH9-F1
#
_cell.length_a   1.000
_cell.length_b   1.000
_cell.length_c   1.000
_cell.angle_alpha   90.00
_cell.angle_beta   90.00
_cell.angle_gamma   90.00
#
_symmetry.space_group_name_H-M   'P 1'
#
loop_
_entity.id
_entity.type
_entity.pdbx_description
1 polymer ?
#
loop_
_entity_poly.entity_id
_entity_poly.type
_entity_poly.pdbx_seq_one_letter_code
_entity_poly.pdbx_strand_id
1 'polypeptide(L)'
;MVNVREHCSWCTDDPNQATEKAKKLVLSGLERARLLETVPIKTVPVKKSTLVIGAGIAGMNAALDLANQGIKVYLVEKNSTIGGRMAQLDRTFPTDDCAI
;
A
#
# COMPACT_ATOMS: atom_id res chain seq x y z
N MET A 1 16.36 -11.50 5.30
CA MET A 1 16.53 -10.70 4.07
C MET A 1 17.73 -9.81 4.21
N VAL A 2 18.51 -9.65 3.15
CA VAL A 2 19.64 -8.70 3.07
C VAL A 2 19.35 -7.75 1.92
N ASN A 3 19.35 -6.44 2.17
CA ASN A 3 19.12 -5.43 1.14
C ASN A 3 20.47 -4.93 0.60
N VAL A 4 20.83 -5.37 -0.60
CA VAL A 4 22.06 -4.95 -1.31
C VAL A 4 21.81 -3.87 -2.37
N ARG A 5 20.57 -3.37 -2.49
CA ARG A 5 20.20 -2.33 -3.46
C ARG A 5 20.04 -0.98 -2.79
N GLU A 6 18.91 -0.74 -2.14
CA GLU A 6 18.61 0.56 -1.50
C GLU A 6 19.64 0.88 -0.41
N HIS A 7 20.12 -0.13 0.32
CA HIS A 7 21.08 0.05 1.41
C HIS A 7 22.54 -0.17 0.98
N CYS A 8 22.81 -0.43 -0.31
CA CYS A 8 24.17 -0.62 -0.80
C CYS A 8 24.38 -0.01 -2.19
N SER A 9 23.95 -0.67 -3.28
CA SER A 9 24.29 -0.21 -4.64
C SER A 9 23.77 1.18 -5.01
N TRP A 10 22.64 1.63 -4.45
CA TRP A 10 22.06 2.95 -4.76
C TRP A 10 22.57 4.08 -3.87
N CYS A 11 23.28 3.77 -2.78
CA CYS A 11 23.74 4.76 -1.81
C CYS A 11 25.25 4.66 -1.54
N THR A 12 26.00 4.04 -2.44
CA THR A 12 27.46 3.93 -2.33
C THR A 12 28.06 4.11 -3.72
N ASP A 13 28.67 5.26 -3.94
CA ASP A 13 29.09 5.71 -5.27
C ASP A 13 30.22 4.86 -5.87
N ASP A 14 31.17 4.43 -5.03
CA ASP A 14 32.27 3.57 -5.47
C ASP A 14 31.82 2.09 -5.55
N PRO A 15 31.83 1.47 -6.74
CA PRO A 15 31.42 0.08 -6.92
C PRO A 15 32.25 -0.93 -6.12
N ASN A 16 33.53 -0.64 -5.88
CA ASN A 16 34.40 -1.54 -5.13
C ASN A 16 34.03 -1.51 -3.64
N GLN A 17 33.85 -0.32 -3.06
CA GLN A 17 33.31 -0.17 -1.71
C GLN A 17 31.90 -0.75 -1.56
N ALA A 18 31.04 -0.56 -2.56
CA ALA A 18 29.70 -1.16 -2.56
C ALA A 18 29.79 -2.70 -2.56
N THR A 19 30.72 -3.28 -3.30
CA THR A 19 30.94 -4.73 -3.33
C THR A 19 31.40 -5.25 -1.97
N GLU A 20 32.35 -4.58 -1.32
CA GLU A 20 32.82 -4.96 0.01
C GLU A 20 31.73 -4.81 1.09
N LYS A 21 30.93 -3.77 1.00
CA LYS A 21 29.76 -3.56 1.85
C LYS A 21 28.71 -4.66 1.64
N ALA A 22 28.40 -5.01 0.39
CA ALA A 22 27.47 -6.07 0.05
C ALA A 22 27.91 -7.43 0.62
N LYS A 23 29.20 -7.78 0.50
CA LYS A 23 29.76 -8.99 1.10
C LYS A 23 29.51 -9.04 2.61
N LYS A 24 29.78 -7.95 3.34
CA LYS A 24 29.55 -7.85 4.78
C LYS A 24 28.08 -7.97 5.16
N LEU A 25 27.19 -7.34 4.39
CA LEU A 25 25.75 -7.42 4.58
C LEU A 25 25.23 -8.85 4.36
N VAL A 26 25.71 -9.54 3.33
CA VAL A 26 25.36 -10.94 3.05
C VAL A 26 25.86 -11.86 4.15
N LEU A 27 27.10 -11.70 4.60
CA LEU A 27 27.65 -12.47 5.72
C LEU A 27 26.82 -12.29 7.00
N SER A 28 26.48 -11.05 7.36
CA SER A 28 25.61 -10.78 8.50
C SER A 28 24.24 -11.44 8.37
N GLY A 29 23.66 -11.43 7.16
CA GLY A 29 22.40 -12.09 6.86
C GLY A 29 22.48 -13.61 6.97
N LEU A 30 23.59 -14.22 6.56
CA LEU A 30 23.86 -15.64 6.67
C LEU A 30 23.95 -16.07 8.14
N GLU A 31 24.69 -15.33 8.97
CA GLU A 31 24.80 -15.64 10.41
C GLU A 31 23.46 -15.55 11.12
N ARG A 32 22.66 -14.53 10.81
CA ARG A 32 21.27 -14.46 11.31
C ARG A 32 20.44 -15.64 10.82
N ALA A 33 20.57 -16.03 9.55
CA ALA A 33 19.78 -17.11 8.96
C ALA A 33 20.02 -18.47 9.64
N ARG A 34 21.26 -18.72 10.10
CA ARG A 34 21.61 -19.94 10.86
C ARG A 34 20.87 -20.06 12.20
N LEU A 35 20.46 -18.94 12.78
CA LEU A 35 19.79 -18.88 14.08
C LEU A 35 18.26 -18.75 13.96
N LEU A 36 17.72 -18.82 12.74
CA LEU A 36 16.27 -18.72 12.55
C LEU A 36 15.59 -20.00 13.02
N GLU A 37 14.52 -19.81 13.78
CA GLU A 37 13.63 -20.88 14.19
C GLU A 37 12.34 -20.82 13.36
N THR A 38 11.62 -21.94 13.34
CA THR A 38 10.32 -21.99 12.68
C THR A 38 9.31 -21.21 13.53
N VAL A 39 8.79 -20.12 12.96
CA VAL A 39 7.69 -19.36 13.58
C VAL A 39 6.37 -19.94 13.10
N PRO A 40 5.46 -20.36 14.01
CA PRO A 40 4.16 -20.90 13.60
C PRO A 40 3.31 -19.83 12.94
N ILE A 41 2.67 -20.18 11.83
CA ILE A 41 1.73 -19.29 11.15
C ILE A 41 0.45 -19.22 11.96
N LYS A 42 0.09 -18.01 12.41
CA LYS A 42 -1.16 -17.76 13.12
C LYS A 42 -2.28 -17.49 12.12
N THR A 43 -3.29 -18.35 12.09
CA THR A 43 -4.55 -18.07 11.39
C THR A 43 -5.48 -17.31 12.32
N VAL A 44 -6.15 -16.29 11.78
CA VAL A 44 -7.13 -15.49 12.52
C VAL A 44 -8.40 -15.34 11.69
N PRO A 45 -9.58 -15.37 12.31
CA PRO A 45 -10.83 -15.17 11.58
C PRO A 45 -10.89 -13.74 11.02
N VAL A 46 -11.20 -13.61 9.74
CA VAL A 46 -11.41 -12.31 9.08
C VAL A 46 -12.90 -12.09 8.87
N LYS A 47 -13.44 -11.02 9.46
CA LYS A 47 -14.83 -10.62 9.22
C LYS A 47 -14.97 -10.13 7.79
N LYS A 48 -15.97 -10.65 7.05
CA LYS A 48 -16.28 -10.24 5.67
C LYS A 48 -16.96 -8.86 5.63
N SER A 49 -16.23 -7.83 6.04
CA SER A 49 -16.67 -6.43 5.98
C SER A 49 -15.48 -5.49 5.85
N THR A 50 -15.67 -4.37 5.15
CA THR A 50 -14.63 -3.36 4.88
C THR A 50 -15.07 -1.98 5.38
N LEU A 51 -14.12 -1.18 5.84
CA LEU A 51 -14.30 0.23 6.15
C LEU A 51 -13.56 1.06 5.09
N VAL A 52 -14.27 1.98 4.44
CA VAL A 52 -13.72 2.96 3.51
C VAL A 52 -13.80 4.33 4.17
N ILE A 53 -12.68 5.03 4.26
CA ILE A 53 -12.58 6.36 4.86
C ILE A 53 -12.39 7.39 3.74
N GLY A 54 -13.33 8.33 3.65
CA GLY A 54 -13.43 9.34 2.60
C GLY A 54 -14.39 8.91 1.49
N ALA A 55 -15.44 9.70 1.27
CA ALA A 55 -16.46 9.49 0.24
C ALA A 55 -16.28 10.41 -0.97
N GLY A 56 -15.03 10.60 -1.40
CA GLY A 56 -14.73 11.14 -2.74
C GLY A 56 -14.89 10.07 -3.82
N ILE A 57 -14.66 10.43 -5.09
CA ILE A 57 -14.80 9.51 -6.24
C ILE A 57 -14.05 8.17 -6.04
N ALA A 58 -12.82 8.20 -5.51
CA ALA A 58 -12.03 7.00 -5.26
C ALA A 58 -12.67 6.08 -4.18
N GLY A 59 -13.12 6.67 -3.07
CA GLY A 59 -13.72 5.92 -1.97
C GLY A 59 -15.10 5.36 -2.32
N MET A 60 -15.92 6.14 -3.03
CA MET A 60 -17.22 5.67 -3.51
C MET A 60 -17.08 4.51 -4.49
N ASN A 61 -16.15 4.60 -5.45
CA ASN A 61 -15.90 3.49 -6.39
C ASN A 61 -15.39 2.24 -5.67
N ALA A 62 -14.41 2.36 -4.77
CA ALA A 62 -13.92 1.23 -3.98
C ALA A 62 -15.04 0.59 -3.14
N ALA A 63 -15.92 1.41 -2.55
CA ALA A 63 -17.06 0.93 -1.78
C ALA A 63 -18.08 0.19 -2.66
N LEU A 64 -18.39 0.71 -3.85
CA LEU A 64 -19.31 0.10 -4.80
C LEU A 64 -18.77 -1.23 -5.32
N ASP A 65 -17.50 -1.30 -5.72
CA ASP A 65 -16.87 -2.53 -6.23
C ASP A 65 -16.91 -3.66 -5.18
N LEU A 66 -16.60 -3.33 -3.92
CA LEU A 66 -16.66 -4.29 -2.81
C LEU A 66 -18.10 -4.69 -2.48
N ALA A 67 -19.04 -3.75 -2.49
CA ALA A 67 -20.45 -4.02 -2.26
C ALA A 67 -21.04 -4.94 -3.34
N ASN A 68 -20.68 -4.73 -4.62
CA ASN A 68 -21.08 -5.56 -5.75
C ASN A 68 -20.57 -7.00 -5.63
N GLN A 69 -19.46 -7.23 -4.93
CA GLN A 69 -18.94 -8.56 -4.59
C GLN A 69 -19.59 -9.18 -3.33
N GLY A 70 -20.62 -8.53 -2.78
CA GLY A 70 -21.34 -8.98 -1.59
C GLY A 70 -20.52 -8.83 -0.30
N ILE A 71 -19.59 -7.87 -0.24
CA ILE A 71 -18.86 -7.52 0.99
C ILE A 71 -19.59 -6.36 1.67
N LYS A 72 -19.84 -6.47 2.99
CA LYS A 72 -20.45 -5.37 3.75
C LYS A 72 -19.46 -4.21 3.84
N VAL A 73 -19.81 -3.05 3.29
CA VAL A 73 -18.96 -1.85 3.34
C VAL A 73 -19.54 -0.80 4.30
N TYR A 74 -18.70 -0.25 5.15
CA TYR A 74 -18.96 0.98 5.88
C TYR A 74 -18.21 2.11 5.18
N LEU A 75 -18.91 3.13 4.69
CA LEU A 75 -18.30 4.31 4.08
C LEU A 75 -18.44 5.48 5.06
N VAL A 76 -17.31 6.07 5.46
CA VAL A 76 -17.27 7.16 6.44
C VAL A 76 -16.69 8.40 5.78
N GLU A 77 -17.46 9.50 5.78
CA GLU A 77 -17.05 10.80 5.28
C GLU A 77 -16.98 11.80 6.44
N LYS A 78 -15.97 12.68 6.42
CA LYS A 78 -15.79 13.71 7.44
C LYS A 78 -16.81 14.83 7.29
N ASN A 79 -17.13 15.20 6.05
CA ASN A 79 -18.05 16.29 5.74
C ASN A 79 -19.51 15.81 5.78
N SER A 80 -20.44 16.77 5.78
CA SER A 80 -21.88 16.50 5.71
C SER A 80 -22.32 15.92 4.37
N THR A 81 -21.49 16.01 3.33
CA THR A 81 -21.79 15.54 1.97
C THR A 81 -20.65 14.68 1.42
N ILE A 82 -21.03 13.74 0.55
CA ILE A 82 -20.12 12.92 -0.25
C ILE A 82 -19.78 13.62 -1.59
N GLY A 83 -18.86 13.06 -2.35
CA GLY A 83 -18.41 13.59 -3.66
C GLY A 83 -16.98 14.16 -3.63
N GLY A 84 -16.50 14.59 -2.46
CA GLY A 84 -15.15 15.10 -2.29
C GLY A 84 -14.87 16.32 -3.19
N ARG A 85 -13.65 16.43 -3.72
CA ARG A 85 -13.27 17.54 -4.62
C ARG A 85 -13.98 17.49 -5.97
N MET A 86 -14.39 16.32 -6.44
CA MET A 86 -15.05 16.18 -7.75
C MET A 86 -16.38 16.93 -7.77
N ALA A 87 -17.15 16.88 -6.69
CA ALA A 87 -18.41 17.62 -6.55
C ALA A 87 -18.24 19.16 -6.51
N GLN A 88 -17.00 19.67 -6.45
CA GLN A 88 -16.69 21.10 -6.48
C GLN A 88 -16.25 21.58 -7.87
N LEU A 89 -16.01 20.65 -8.80
CA LEU A 89 -15.63 20.97 -10.16
C LEU A 89 -16.88 21.20 -11.01
N ASP A 90 -16.79 22.14 -11.96
CA ASP A 90 -17.86 22.33 -12.95
C ASP A 90 -17.79 21.23 -14.02
N ARG A 91 -16.59 21.01 -14.59
CA ARG A 91 -16.36 20.03 -15.65
C ARG A 91 -15.11 19.19 -15.43
N THR A 92 -15.08 18.00 -16.04
CA THR A 92 -13.94 17.08 -16.01
C THR A 92 -13.27 16.94 -17.37
N PHE A 93 -11.98 17.25 -17.44
CA PHE A 93 -11.19 16.95 -18.64
C PHE A 93 -10.96 15.42 -18.77
N PRO A 94 -10.76 14.89 -19.99
CA PRO A 94 -10.75 15.58 -21.29
C PRO A 94 -12.12 15.69 -21.96
N THR A 95 -13.15 15.02 -21.43
CA THR A 95 -14.46 14.91 -22.07
C THR A 95 -15.32 16.15 -21.91
N ASP A 96 -14.98 17.02 -20.96
CA ASP A 96 -15.72 18.23 -20.62
C ASP A 96 -17.14 17.95 -20.11
N ASP A 97 -17.33 16.76 -19.52
CA ASP A 97 -18.57 16.35 -18.85
C ASP A 97 -18.74 17.09 -17.52
N CYS A 98 -19.99 17.26 -17.07
CA CYS A 98 -20.28 17.78 -15.74
C CYS A 98 -19.76 16.82 -14.66
N ALA A 99 -19.12 17.35 -13.62
CA ALA A 99 -18.41 16.53 -12.64
C ALA A 99 -19.31 15.76 -11.66
N ILE A 100 -20.52 16.27 -11.37
CA ILE A 100 -21.56 15.58 -10.59
C ILE A 100 -22.95 16.08 -10.94
#